data_AF-L8DNU4-F1
#
_entry.id   AF-L8DNU4-F1
#
_cell.length_a   1.000
_cell.length_b   1.000
_cell.length_c   1.000
_cell.angle_alpha   90.00
_cell.angle_beta   90.00
_cell.angle_gamma   90.00
#
_symmetry.space_group_name_H-M   'P 1'
#
loop_
_entity.id
_entity.type
_entity.pdbx_description
1 polymer ?
#
loop_
_entity_poly.entity_id
_entity_poly.type
_entity_poly.pdbx_seq_one_letter_code
_entity_poly.pdbx_strand_id
1 'polypeptide(L)'
;MNSNELLNDHQIITDLIGNAAHCPAEDPRAARWATEALVLASAAELPILIEEAEGVLGRITHDTTCRWCNRQPGASIPVGSFWCTH
;
A
#
# COMPACT_ATOMS: atom_id res chain seq x y z
N MET A 1 -17.91 -17.11 10.48
CA MET A 1 -17.20 -16.13 11.33
C MET A 1 -18.20 -15.50 12.27
N ASN A 2 -17.82 -15.31 13.53
CA ASN A 2 -18.59 -14.49 14.45
C ASN A 2 -18.23 -13.01 14.24
N SER A 3 -19.09 -12.08 14.69
CA SER A 3 -18.87 -10.64 14.48
C SER A 3 -17.66 -10.08 15.23
N ASN A 4 -17.18 -10.75 16.30
CA ASN A 4 -15.99 -10.33 17.06
C ASN A 4 -14.68 -10.69 16.33
N GLU A 5 -14.63 -11.85 15.68
CA GLU A 5 -13.51 -12.30 14.84
C GLU A 5 -13.34 -11.34 13.67
N LEU A 6 -14.43 -10.99 13.00
CA LEU A 6 -14.45 -10.06 11.87
C LEU A 6 -13.93 -8.67 12.25
N LEU A 7 -14.27 -8.20 13.46
CA LEU A 7 -13.83 -6.91 13.99
C LEU A 7 -12.33 -6.92 14.34
N ASN A 8 -11.85 -8.05 14.87
CA ASN A 8 -10.42 -8.25 15.17
C ASN A 8 -9.58 -8.35 13.89
N ASP A 9 -10.06 -9.09 12.88
CA ASP A 9 -9.40 -9.20 11.59
C ASP A 9 -9.29 -7.82 10.91
N HIS A 10 -10.40 -7.06 10.91
CA HIS A 10 -10.39 -5.69 10.39
C HIS A 10 -9.33 -4.80 11.07
N GLN A 11 -9.23 -4.87 12.40
CA GLN A 11 -8.24 -4.07 13.16
C GLN A 11 -6.81 -4.45 12.79
N ILE A 12 -6.49 -5.75 12.79
CA ILE A 12 -5.16 -6.27 12.42
C ILE A 12 -4.77 -5.83 11.01
N ILE A 13 -5.70 -5.98 10.05
CA ILE A 13 -5.44 -5.61 8.65
C ILE A 13 -5.23 -4.10 8.52
N THR A 14 -6.07 -3.29 9.18
CA THR A 14 -5.96 -1.84 9.13
C THR A 14 -4.64 -1.35 9.74
N ASP A 15 -4.19 -1.97 10.83
CA ASP A 15 -2.89 -1.66 11.44
C ASP A 15 -1.72 -1.98 10.49
N LEU A 16 -1.78 -3.11 9.77
CA LEU A 16 -0.78 -3.46 8.76
C LEU A 16 -0.76 -2.45 7.61
N ILE A 17 -1.92 -2.07 7.08
CA ILE A 17 -2.06 -1.04 6.03
C ILE A 17 -1.49 0.29 6.53
N GLY A 18 -1.87 0.71 7.74
CA GLY A 18 -1.38 1.94 8.35
C GLY A 18 0.13 1.95 8.52
N ASN A 19 0.71 0.85 9.01
CA ASN A 19 2.16 0.70 9.14
C ASN A 19 2.86 0.79 7.78
N ALA A 20 2.32 0.13 6.75
CA ALA A 20 2.87 0.18 5.39
C ALA A 20 2.76 1.56 4.75
N ALA A 21 1.66 2.28 4.98
CA ALA A 21 1.41 3.61 4.41
C ALA A 21 2.35 4.68 4.99
N HIS A 22 2.66 4.62 6.28
CA HIS A 22 3.51 5.60 6.96
C HIS A 22 5.00 5.26 6.89
N CYS A 23 5.36 4.05 6.44
CA CYS A 23 6.75 3.64 6.28
C CYS A 23 7.33 4.18 4.95
N PRO A 24 8.61 4.61 4.93
CA PRO A 24 9.29 4.94 3.68
C PRO A 24 9.21 3.79 2.68
N ALA A 25 8.96 4.10 1.41
CA ALA A 25 8.75 3.07 0.40
C ALA A 25 10.02 2.21 0.15
N GLU A 26 11.20 2.75 0.44
CA GLU A 26 12.46 2.00 0.33
C GLU A 26 12.67 0.99 1.46
N ASP A 27 11.91 1.09 2.56
CA ASP A 27 11.98 0.12 3.65
C ASP A 27 11.30 -1.19 3.22
N PRO A 28 12.03 -2.32 3.20
CA PRO A 28 11.47 -3.62 2.80
C PRO A 28 10.26 -4.05 3.64
N ARG A 29 10.12 -3.51 4.87
CA ARG A 29 8.98 -3.79 5.74
C ARG A 29 7.69 -3.20 5.21
N ALA A 30 7.73 -2.06 4.52
CA ALA A 30 6.54 -1.41 3.96
C ALA A 30 5.82 -2.35 2.98
N ALA A 31 6.56 -2.89 2.01
CA ALA A 31 6.02 -3.84 1.04
C ALA A 31 5.55 -5.14 1.70
N ARG A 32 6.29 -5.63 2.70
CA ARG A 32 5.91 -6.83 3.47
C ARG A 32 4.57 -6.63 4.18
N TRP A 33 4.40 -5.55 4.93
CA TRP A 33 3.15 -5.28 5.66
C TRP A 33 1.97 -5.10 4.72
N ALA A 34 2.13 -4.37 3.61
CA ALA A 34 1.05 -4.19 2.63
C ALA A 34 0.67 -5.52 1.95
N THR A 35 1.65 -6.38 1.64
CA THR A 35 1.40 -7.72 1.10
C THR A 35 0.66 -8.60 2.12
N GLU A 36 1.07 -8.56 3.39
CA GLU A 36 0.42 -9.31 4.46
C GLU A 36 -1.03 -8.84 4.68
N ALA A 37 -1.26 -7.52 4.68
CA ALA A 37 -2.59 -6.95 4.74
C ALA A 37 -3.47 -7.40 3.56
N LEU A 38 -2.94 -7.41 2.34
CA LEU A 38 -3.67 -7.85 1.15
C LEU A 38 -4.09 -9.32 1.26
N VAL A 39 -3.18 -10.20 1.69
CA VAL A 39 -3.48 -11.63 1.87
C VAL A 39 -4.56 -11.82 2.92
N LEU A 40 -4.45 -11.14 4.07
CA LEU A 40 -5.43 -11.25 5.15
C LEU A 40 -6.80 -10.67 4.75
N ALA A 41 -6.84 -9.51 4.10
CA ALA A 41 -8.07 -8.90 3.60
C ALA A 41 -8.76 -9.76 2.55
N SER A 42 -7.99 -10.40 1.67
CA SER A 42 -8.50 -11.35 0.67
C SER A 42 -9.09 -12.59 1.34
N ALA A 43 -8.41 -13.14 2.34
CA ALA A 43 -8.87 -14.31 3.08
C ALA A 43 -10.13 -14.01 3.91
N ALA A 44 -10.25 -12.79 4.44
CA ALA A 44 -11.41 -12.33 5.21
C ALA A 44 -12.55 -11.77 4.33
N GLU A 45 -12.39 -11.75 3.00
CA GLU A 45 -13.35 -11.20 2.04
C GLU A 45 -13.79 -9.76 2.39
N LEU A 46 -12.82 -8.88 2.67
CA LEU A 46 -13.05 -7.47 3.03
C LEU A 46 -12.64 -6.55 1.86
N PRO A 47 -13.54 -6.25 0.89
CA PRO A 47 -13.15 -5.65 -0.39
C PRO A 47 -12.51 -4.27 -0.25
N ILE A 48 -13.00 -3.45 0.68
CA ILE A 48 -12.43 -2.12 0.94
C ILE A 48 -10.98 -2.23 1.41
N LEU A 49 -10.67 -3.18 2.30
CA LEU A 49 -9.30 -3.35 2.80
C LEU A 49 -8.36 -3.96 1.75
N ILE A 50 -8.90 -4.76 0.81
CA ILE A 50 -8.15 -5.24 -0.36
C ILE A 50 -7.72 -4.03 -1.22
N GLU A 51 -8.68 -3.16 -1.58
CA GLU A 51 -8.41 -1.96 -2.40
C GLU A 51 -7.37 -1.04 -1.75
N GLU A 52 -7.48 -0.80 -0.44
CA GLU A 52 -6.53 0.01 0.31
C GLU A 52 -5.13 -0.60 0.33
N ALA A 53 -5.01 -1.92 0.56
CA ALA A 53 -3.72 -2.61 0.55
C ALA A 53 -3.07 -2.59 -0.85
N GLU A 54 -3.85 -2.77 -1.91
CA GLU A 54 -3.40 -2.64 -3.30
C GLU A 54 -2.94 -1.21 -3.61
N GLY A 55 -3.69 -0.20 -3.15
CA GLY A 55 -3.32 1.20 -3.26
C GLY A 55 -1.96 1.51 -2.63
N VAL A 56 -1.73 1.00 -1.40
CA VAL A 56 -0.44 1.16 -0.71
C VAL A 56 0.70 0.43 -1.44
N LEU A 57 0.48 -0.78 -1.96
CA LEU A 57 1.47 -1.48 -2.79
C LEU A 57 1.78 -0.72 -4.08
N GLY A 58 0.76 -0.15 -4.71
CA GLY A 58 0.88 0.70 -5.89
C GLY A 58 1.74 1.93 -5.62
N ARG A 59 1.48 2.63 -4.50
CA ARG A 59 2.31 3.75 -4.02
C ARG A 59 3.76 3.32 -3.78
N ILE A 60 4.00 2.24 -3.02
CA ILE A 60 5.37 1.78 -2.71
C ILE A 60 6.14 1.46 -3.98
N THR A 61 5.51 0.74 -4.91
CA THR A 61 6.10 0.43 -6.21
C THR A 61 6.40 1.71 -6.99
N HIS A 62 5.49 2.68 -6.96
CA HIS A 62 5.68 3.96 -7.61
C HIS A 62 6.86 4.73 -7.04
N ASP A 63 6.89 4.95 -5.72
CA ASP A 63 7.90 5.74 -5.03
C ASP A 63 9.32 5.16 -5.26
N THR A 64 9.44 3.83 -5.28
CA THR A 64 10.73 3.14 -5.49
C THR A 64 11.19 3.09 -6.95
N THR A 65 10.29 3.26 -7.92
CA THR A 65 10.63 3.10 -9.36
C THR A 65 10.49 4.39 -10.18
N CYS A 66 9.74 5.37 -9.70
CA CYS A 66 9.48 6.60 -10.43
C CYS A 66 10.71 7.50 -10.46
N ARG A 67 11.37 7.52 -11.62
CA ARG A 67 12.57 8.34 -11.86
C ARG A 67 12.32 9.82 -11.67
N TRP A 68 11.12 10.29 -12.01
CA TRP A 68 10.76 11.69 -11.90
C TRP A 68 10.55 12.11 -10.43
N CYS A 69 9.80 11.33 -9.64
CA CYS A 69 9.67 11.54 -8.20
C CYS A 69 11.03 11.48 -7.49
N ASN A 70 11.91 10.59 -7.95
CA ASN A 70 13.30 10.48 -7.49
C ASN A 70 14.25 11.54 -8.07
N ARG A 71 13.74 12.56 -8.77
CA ARG A 71 14.49 13.70 -9.33
C ARG A 71 15.69 13.29 -10.19
N GLN A 72 15.60 12.16 -10.87
CA GLN A 72 16.65 11.71 -11.77
C GLN A 72 16.79 12.71 -12.94
N PRO A 73 18.00 13.24 -13.21
CA PRO A 73 18.19 14.20 -14.30
C PRO A 73 17.72 13.64 -15.65
N GLY A 74 16.95 14.45 -16.39
CA GLY A 74 16.40 14.07 -17.69
C GLY A 74 15.16 13.16 -17.63
N ALA A 75 14.63 12.85 -16.45
CA ALA A 75 13.37 12.12 -16.33
C ALA A 75 12.21 12.96 -16.91
N SER A 76 11.46 12.38 -17.83
CA SER A 76 10.23 12.99 -18.37
C SER A 76 9.18 13.13 -17.27
N ILE A 77 8.46 14.26 -17.27
CA ILE A 77 7.30 14.46 -16.39
C ILE A 77 6.22 13.43 -16.79
N PRO A 78 5.82 12.52 -15.90
CA PRO A 78 4.82 11.51 -16.21
C PRO A 78 3.42 12.16 -16.25
N VAL A 79 2.86 12.27 -17.46
CA VAL A 79 1.50 12.80 -17.67
C VAL A 79 0.48 11.74 -17.24
N GLY A 80 -0.43 12.08 -16.33
CA GLY A 80 -1.53 11.21 -15.89
C GLY A 80 -1.18 10.21 -14.78
N SER A 81 -0.01 10.31 -14.16
CA SER A 81 0.31 9.48 -12.98
C SER A 81 -0.33 10.08 -11.73
N PHE A 82 -1.28 9.34 -11.12
CA PHE A 82 -1.97 9.73 -9.89
C PHE A 82 -1.00 10.06 -8.73
N TRP A 83 0.07 9.28 -8.61
CA TRP A 83 1.07 9.41 -7.53
C TRP A 83 2.10 10.53 -7.78
N CYS A 84 2.23 11.01 -9.02
CA CYS A 84 3.20 12.05 -9.38
C CYS A 84 2.58 13.43 -9.23
N THR A 85 2.59 13.96 -8.02
CA THR A 85 2.13 15.31 -7.73
C THR A 85 3.34 16.22 -7.48
N HIS A 86 3.96 16.75 -8.54
CA HIS A 86 4.70 18.03 -8.46
C HIS A 86 3.85 19.12 -9.09
#